data_AF-A0A7Y3ENU3-F1
#
_entry.id   AF-A0A7Y3ENU3-F1
#
_cell.length_a   1.000
_cell.length_b   1.000
_cell.length_c   1.000
_cell.angle_alpha   90.00
_cell.angle_beta   90.00
_cell.angle_gamma   90.00
#
_symmetry.space_group_name_H-M   'P 1'
#
loop_
_entity.id
_entity.type
_entity.pdbx_description
1 polymer ?
#
loop_
_entity_poly.entity_id
_entity_poly.type
_entity_poly.pdbx_seq_one_letter_code
_entity_poly.pdbx_strand_id
1 'polypeptide(L)'
;MKGPLFYSKILLFGEYGIIKDSKGLSIPYSFYNGALKMDGSDGEKARTSNARLNEFAEYLHTLDKALVKFDFATLERHIEEGMYFDSSIPQGYGVGSSGALVAAIYDKYAQDKITVL
;
A
#
# COMPACT_ATOMS: atom_id res chain seq x y z
N MET A 1 13.63 0.42 -12.49
CA MET A 1 12.87 -0.82 -12.70
C MET A 1 11.43 -0.59 -12.22
N LYS A 2 10.42 -0.97 -13.01
CA LYS A 2 9.02 -0.91 -12.54
C LYS A 2 8.78 -2.08 -11.59
N GLY A 3 8.47 -1.79 -10.31
CA GLY A 3 8.09 -2.80 -9.33
C GLY A 3 6.73 -3.44 -9.63
N PRO A 4 6.28 -4.41 -8.81
CA PRO A 4 4.97 -5.03 -8.97
C PRO A 4 3.83 -4.00 -8.91
N LEU A 5 2.75 -4.27 -9.64
CA LEU A 5 1.52 -3.47 -9.62
C LEU A 5 0.58 -3.97 -8.54
N PHE A 6 0.04 -3.04 -7.76
CA PHE A 6 -0.95 -3.31 -6.72
C PHE A 6 -2.29 -2.75 -7.17
N TYR A 7 -3.23 -3.64 -7.45
CA TYR A 7 -4.52 -3.29 -8.03
C TYR A 7 -5.52 -2.78 -6.99
N SER A 8 -6.42 -1.91 -7.45
CA SER A 8 -7.60 -1.53 -6.69
C SER A 8 -8.58 -2.71 -6.53
N LYS A 9 -9.61 -2.53 -5.70
CA LYS A 9 -10.71 -3.49 -5.54
C LYS A 9 -12.04 -2.80 -5.73
N ILE A 10 -13.05 -3.59 -6.10
CA ILE A 10 -14.46 -3.20 -5.97
C ILE A 10 -15.12 -4.16 -4.99
N LEU A 11 -15.96 -3.63 -4.09
CA LEU A 11 -16.85 -4.45 -3.27
C LEU A 11 -18.21 -4.50 -3.97
N LEU A 12 -18.57 -5.66 -4.51
CA LEU A 12 -19.83 -5.85 -5.23
C LEU A 12 -21.01 -5.98 -4.28
N PHE A 13 -20.80 -6.64 -3.13
CA PHE A 13 -21.82 -6.87 -2.12
C PHE A 13 -21.23 -6.83 -0.71
N GLY A 14 -22.06 -6.44 0.26
CA GLY A 14 -21.77 -6.62 1.68
C GLY A 14 -21.02 -5.49 2.36
N GLU A 15 -21.10 -4.24 1.88
CA GLU A 15 -20.42 -3.09 2.51
C GLU A 15 -20.75 -2.94 4.00
N TYR A 16 -22.03 -2.86 4.34
CA TYR A 16 -22.48 -2.88 5.75
C TYR A 16 -22.54 -4.29 6.32
N GLY A 17 -22.66 -5.31 5.44
CA GLY A 17 -22.76 -6.71 5.84
C GLY A 17 -21.51 -7.18 6.58
N ILE A 18 -20.32 -6.86 6.07
CA ILE A 18 -19.03 -7.22 6.70
C ILE A 18 -18.92 -6.65 8.11
N ILE A 19 -19.42 -5.43 8.35
CA ILE A 19 -19.41 -4.79 9.68
C ILE A 19 -20.31 -5.55 10.67
N LYS A 20 -21.32 -6.27 10.17
CA LYS A 20 -22.27 -7.07 10.94
C LYS A 20 -21.96 -8.57 10.88
N ASP A 21 -20.70 -8.93 10.65
CA ASP A 21 -20.23 -10.32 10.58
C ASP A 21 -20.94 -11.15 9.49
N SER A 22 -21.39 -10.49 8.42
CA SER A 22 -21.98 -11.12 7.25
C SER A 22 -20.99 -11.20 6.08
N LYS A 23 -21.35 -11.97 5.06
CA LYS A 23 -20.50 -12.18 3.88
C LYS A 23 -20.44 -10.93 3.00
N GLY A 24 -19.26 -10.68 2.44
CA GLY A 24 -19.05 -9.72 1.36
C GLY A 24 -18.41 -10.38 0.15
N LEU A 25 -18.54 -9.75 -1.01
CA LEU A 25 -17.90 -10.18 -2.25
C LEU A 25 -17.12 -9.02 -2.84
N SER A 26 -15.79 -9.11 -2.83
CA SER A 26 -14.91 -8.18 -3.51
C SER A 26 -14.21 -8.82 -4.69
N ILE A 27 -13.90 -8.02 -5.70
CA ILE A 27 -13.11 -8.44 -6.86
C ILE A 27 -11.96 -7.45 -7.08
N PRO A 28 -10.82 -7.93 -7.63
CA PRO A 28 -9.80 -7.04 -8.15
C PRO A 28 -10.37 -6.14 -9.25
N TYR A 29 -10.01 -4.87 -9.24
CA TYR A 29 -10.36 -3.91 -10.28
C TYR A 29 -9.08 -3.38 -10.92
N SER A 30 -8.75 -3.92 -12.08
CA SER A 30 -7.44 -3.72 -12.73
C SER A 30 -7.25 -2.34 -13.35
N PHE A 31 -8.34 -1.60 -13.57
CA PHE A 31 -8.31 -0.27 -14.20
C PHE A 31 -7.48 0.74 -13.41
N TYR A 32 -7.53 0.65 -12.07
CA TYR A 32 -6.68 1.45 -11.20
C TYR A 32 -5.67 0.58 -10.46
N ASN A 33 -4.45 1.10 -10.34
CA ASN A 33 -3.35 0.44 -9.68
C ASN A 33 -2.35 1.45 -9.14
N GLY A 34 -1.45 0.99 -8.28
CA GLY A 34 -0.29 1.76 -7.87
C GLY A 34 0.97 0.92 -7.81
N ALA A 35 2.12 1.60 -7.78
CA ALA A 35 3.44 1.00 -7.68
C ALA A 35 4.40 1.92 -6.93
N LEU A 36 5.36 1.32 -6.23
CA LEU A 36 6.50 2.05 -5.68
C LEU A 36 7.46 2.40 -6.81
N LYS A 37 7.81 3.69 -6.92
CA LYS A 37 8.72 4.24 -7.93
C LYS A 37 9.79 5.09 -7.27
N MET A 38 10.91 5.26 -7.99
CA MET A 38 12.05 6.09 -7.59
C MET A 38 12.35 7.19 -8.63
N ASP A 39 11.81 7.07 -9.85
CA ASP A 39 12.00 7.98 -10.96
C ASP A 39 10.94 9.08 -10.97
N GLY A 40 11.32 10.34 -11.23
CA GLY A 40 10.36 11.45 -11.32
C GLY A 40 9.85 11.97 -9.97
N SER A 41 10.68 11.88 -8.92
CA SER A 41 10.36 12.36 -7.56
C SER A 41 10.17 13.88 -7.42
N ASP A 42 10.47 14.66 -8.46
CA ASP A 42 10.43 16.13 -8.43
C ASP A 42 9.01 16.72 -8.47
N GLY A 43 8.02 15.94 -8.90
CA GLY A 43 6.63 16.40 -9.00
C GLY A 43 5.95 16.55 -7.63
N GLU A 44 5.02 17.50 -7.52
CA GLU A 44 4.25 17.75 -6.29
C GLU A 44 3.51 16.49 -5.79
N LYS A 45 2.93 15.70 -6.70
CA LYS A 45 2.30 14.41 -6.37
C LYS A 45 3.28 13.41 -5.77
N ALA A 46 4.49 13.34 -6.32
CA ALA A 46 5.51 12.42 -5.83
C ALA A 46 6.01 12.84 -4.45
N ARG A 47 6.29 14.13 -4.24
CA ARG A 47 6.67 14.69 -2.92
C ARG A 47 5.58 14.48 -1.87
N THR A 48 4.32 14.72 -2.22
CA THR A 48 3.18 14.47 -1.32
C THR A 48 3.08 13.00 -0.96
N SER A 49 3.22 12.10 -1.93
CA SER A 49 3.20 10.66 -1.67
C SER A 49 4.39 10.22 -0.83
N ASN A 50 5.60 10.72 -1.09
CA ASN A 50 6.79 10.45 -0.29
C ASN A 50 6.61 10.89 1.17
N ALA A 51 6.06 12.08 1.43
CA ALA A 51 5.75 12.53 2.79
C ALA A 51 4.78 11.57 3.51
N ARG A 52 3.75 11.08 2.80
CA ARG A 52 2.83 10.06 3.35
C ARG A 52 3.52 8.72 3.61
N LEU A 53 4.49 8.33 2.78
CA LEU A 53 5.29 7.13 3.05
C LEU A 53 6.12 7.28 4.31
N ASN A 54 6.68 8.48 4.55
CA ASN A 54 7.42 8.76 5.78
C ASN A 54 6.52 8.65 7.02
N GLU A 55 5.36 9.30 7.02
CA GLU A 55 4.35 9.18 8.10
C GLU A 55 3.93 7.71 8.31
N PHE A 56 3.78 6.95 7.23
CA PHE A 56 3.42 5.54 7.32
C PHE A 56 4.56 4.70 7.90
N ALA A 57 5.81 4.94 7.50
CA ALA A 57 6.98 4.25 8.07
C ALA A 57 7.11 4.51 9.59
N GLU A 58 6.89 5.75 10.02
CA GLU A 58 6.83 6.11 11.45
C GLU A 58 5.73 5.32 12.18
N TYR A 59 4.54 5.22 11.59
CA TYR A 59 3.47 4.39 12.15
C TYR A 59 3.86 2.90 12.24
N LEU A 60 4.54 2.36 11.22
CA LEU A 60 4.97 0.95 11.21
C LEU A 60 5.94 0.61 12.36
N HIS A 61 6.75 1.57 12.82
CA HIS A 61 7.60 1.37 14.01
C HIS A 61 6.82 1.17 15.31
N THR A 62 5.56 1.62 15.36
CA THR A 62 4.70 1.46 16.54
C THR A 62 4.01 0.10 16.61
N LEU A 63 4.09 -0.70 15.54
CA LEU A 63 3.44 -2.00 15.47
C LEU A 63 4.17 -3.06 16.30
N ASP A 64 3.40 -4.02 16.81
CA ASP A 64 3.95 -5.18 17.49
C ASP A 64 4.75 -6.05 16.51
N LYS A 65 6.02 -6.32 16.85
CA LYS A 65 6.92 -7.18 16.05
C LYS A 65 6.48 -8.64 16.01
N ALA A 66 5.59 -9.07 16.91
CA ALA A 66 4.95 -10.38 16.84
C ALA A 66 3.92 -10.47 15.72
N LEU A 67 3.33 -9.34 15.30
CA LEU A 67 2.38 -9.28 14.19
C LEU A 67 3.09 -9.31 12.83
N VAL A 68 4.12 -8.47 12.66
CA VAL A 68 4.88 -8.33 11.42
C VAL A 68 6.24 -7.69 11.69
N LYS A 69 7.24 -8.07 10.90
CA LYS A 69 8.58 -7.45 10.91
C LYS A 69 8.88 -6.84 9.56
N PHE A 70 9.59 -5.72 9.56
CA PHE A 70 9.98 -5.01 8.34
C PHE A 70 11.49 -4.78 8.28
N ASP A 71 12.05 -4.76 7.08
CA ASP A 71 13.36 -4.19 6.78
C ASP A 71 13.26 -2.64 6.75
N PHE A 72 13.26 -2.04 7.94
CA PHE A 72 13.17 -0.59 8.11
C PHE A 72 14.37 0.14 7.50
N ALA A 73 15.58 -0.42 7.58
CA ALA A 73 16.78 0.20 7.03
C ALA A 73 16.65 0.42 5.52
N THR A 74 16.15 -0.57 4.78
CA THR A 74 15.93 -0.43 3.34
C THR A 74 14.70 0.44 3.03
N LEU A 75 13.63 0.35 3.82
CA LEU A 75 12.43 1.18 3.65
C LEU A 75 12.75 2.66 3.78
N GLU A 76 13.38 3.06 4.88
CA GLU A 76 13.74 4.46 5.19
C GLU A 76 14.71 5.01 4.16
N ARG A 77 15.77 4.27 3.82
CA ARG A 77 16.71 4.68 2.77
C ARG A 77 16.01 4.95 1.44
N HIS A 78 15.09 4.08 1.02
CA HIS A 78 14.35 4.32 -0.21
C HIS A 78 13.44 5.56 -0.11
N ILE A 79 12.80 5.81 1.04
CA ILE A 79 12.00 7.02 1.26
C ILE A 79 12.89 8.27 1.16
N GLU A 80 14.07 8.27 1.79
CA GLU A 80 15.05 9.36 1.72
C GLU A 80 15.55 9.61 0.29
N GLU A 81 15.76 8.53 -0.48
CA GLU A 81 16.12 8.58 -1.91
C GLU A 81 14.97 9.03 -2.83
N GLY A 82 13.82 9.41 -2.27
CA GLY A 82 12.70 9.96 -3.01
C GLY A 82 11.69 8.93 -3.52
N MET A 83 11.65 7.73 -2.94
CA MET A 83 10.62 6.74 -3.25
C MET A 83 9.23 7.34 -3.03
N TYR A 84 8.32 7.08 -3.96
CA TYR A 84 6.92 7.46 -3.82
C TYR A 84 6.01 6.36 -4.35
N PHE A 85 4.75 6.37 -3.93
CA PHE A 85 3.73 5.48 -4.43
C PHE A 85 2.95 6.16 -5.55
N ASP A 86 3.30 5.83 -6.78
CA ASP A 86 2.60 6.31 -7.96
C ASP A 86 1.30 5.52 -8.11
N SER A 87 0.16 6.20 -7.94
CA SER A 87 -1.16 5.56 -7.89
C SER A 87 -2.16 6.30 -8.75
N SER A 88 -2.86 5.54 -9.60
CA SER A 88 -4.04 6.02 -10.31
C SER A 88 -5.34 5.79 -9.52
N ILE A 89 -5.27 5.15 -8.34
CA ILE A 89 -6.44 4.76 -7.54
C ILE A 89 -7.08 5.99 -6.89
N PRO A 90 -8.34 6.33 -7.22
CA PRO A 90 -9.03 7.45 -6.61
C PRO A 90 -9.12 7.33 -5.09
N GLN A 91 -8.82 8.42 -4.39
CA GLN A 91 -8.96 8.50 -2.93
C GLN A 91 -10.39 8.92 -2.55
N GLY A 92 -10.91 8.36 -1.45
CA GLY A 92 -12.26 8.71 -0.96
C GLY A 92 -13.42 7.92 -1.56
N TYR A 93 -13.18 7.00 -2.51
CA TYR A 93 -14.22 6.26 -3.24
C TYR A 93 -14.38 4.78 -2.81
N GLY A 94 -13.73 4.33 -1.73
CA GLY A 94 -13.84 2.95 -1.26
C GLY A 94 -13.22 1.88 -2.19
N VAL A 95 -12.45 2.30 -3.20
CA VAL A 95 -11.81 1.42 -4.21
C VAL A 95 -10.46 0.84 -3.77
N GLY A 96 -10.02 1.10 -2.54
CA GLY A 96 -8.87 0.39 -1.94
C GLY A 96 -7.49 1.02 -2.20
N SER A 97 -7.39 2.35 -2.27
CA SER A 97 -6.10 3.06 -2.41
C SER A 97 -5.13 2.72 -1.26
N SER A 98 -5.57 2.82 -0.01
CA SER A 98 -4.75 2.47 1.16
C SER A 98 -4.35 1.00 1.18
N GLY A 99 -5.24 0.10 0.75
CA GLY A 99 -4.97 -1.34 0.68
C GLY A 99 -3.85 -1.66 -0.32
N ALA A 100 -3.85 -1.01 -1.49
CA ALA A 100 -2.79 -1.18 -2.49
C ALA A 100 -1.44 -0.67 -1.97
N LEU A 101 -1.41 0.46 -1.26
CA LEU A 101 -0.19 0.98 -0.63
C LEU A 101 0.35 0.04 0.45
N VAL A 102 -0.52 -0.44 1.35
CA VAL A 102 -0.14 -1.39 2.40
C VAL A 102 0.42 -2.67 1.78
N ALA A 103 -0.23 -3.20 0.75
CA ALA A 103 0.23 -4.38 0.03
C ALA A 103 1.62 -4.14 -0.61
N ALA A 104 1.87 -2.95 -1.15
CA ALA A 104 3.16 -2.61 -1.74
C ALA A 104 4.31 -2.57 -0.73
N ILE A 105 4.07 -1.98 0.44
CA ILE A 105 5.06 -1.93 1.52
C ILE A 105 5.27 -3.32 2.13
N TYR A 106 4.19 -4.06 2.37
CA TYR A 106 4.26 -5.42 2.88
C TYR A 106 5.02 -6.35 1.93
N ASP A 107 4.69 -6.34 0.64
CA ASP A 107 5.37 -7.19 -0.33
C ASP A 107 6.87 -6.91 -0.42
N LYS A 108 7.27 -5.64 -0.39
CA LYS A 108 8.67 -5.23 -0.60
C LYS A 108 9.53 -5.30 0.66
N TYR A 109 8.97 -4.99 1.83
CA TYR A 109 9.76 -4.79 3.05
C TYR A 109 9.40 -5.71 4.20
N ALA A 110 8.28 -6.43 4.17
CA ALA A 110 7.97 -7.37 5.23
C ALA A 110 8.91 -8.58 5.17
N GLN A 111 9.35 -9.01 6.36
CA GLN A 111 10.09 -10.23 6.58
C GLN A 111 9.11 -11.36 6.93
N ASP A 112 9.49 -12.61 6.67
CA ASP A 112 8.69 -13.79 7.00
C ASP A 112 7.24 -13.68 6.48
N LYS A 113 7.08 -13.19 5.23
CA LYS A 113 5.78 -12.93 4.61
C LYS A 113 4.87 -14.16 4.70
N ILE A 114 3.59 -13.92 4.98
CA ILE A 114 2.57 -14.97 4.98
C ILE A 114 2.52 -15.57 3.58
N THR A 115 2.82 -16.86 3.47
CA THR A 115 2.71 -17.62 2.23
C THR A 115 1.34 -18.27 2.15
N VAL A 116 0.72 -18.27 0.97
CA VAL A 116 -0.60 -18.87 0.72
C VAL A 116 -0.47 -20.34 0.27
N LEU A 117 0.59 -21.03 0.70
CA LEU A 117 0.90 -22.42 0.35
C LEU A 117 0.78 -23.32 1.57
#